data_AF-A0A124FPH9-F1
#
_entry.id   AF-A0A124FPH9-F1
#
_cell.length_a   1.000
_cell.length_b   1.000
_cell.length_c   1.000
_cell.angle_alpha   90.00
_cell.angle_beta   90.00
_cell.angle_gamma   90.00
#
_symmetry.space_group_name_H-M   'P 1'
#
loop_
_entity.id
_entity.type
_entity.pdbx_description
1 polymer ?
#
loop_
_entity_poly.entity_id
_entity_poly.type
_entity_poly.pdbx_seq_one_letter_code
_entity_poly.pdbx_strand_id
1 'polypeptide(L)' 'MKIFRIELDNEIEAEIFAAFLEEEGIPYAVINHHSLAYDGLFQMIMGWGHIEIPEEYKEKAVEIFQSYKDSLSEDID' A
#
# COMPACT_ATOMS: atom_id res chain seq x y z
N MET A 1 18.53 9.27 5.10
CA MET A 1 17.73 8.61 4.03
C MET A 1 16.40 9.32 3.96
N LYS A 2 15.93 9.62 2.75
CA LYS A 2 14.59 10.16 2.53
C LYS A 2 13.64 9.01 2.23
N ILE A 3 12.41 9.14 2.69
CA ILE A 3 11.38 8.11 2.62
C ILE A 3 10.22 8.69 1.81
N PHE A 4 9.72 7.90 0.88
CA PHE A 4 8.48 8.11 0.16
C PHE A 4 7.37 7.29 0.82
N ARG A 5 6.16 7.83 0.85
CA ARG A 5 5.00 7.21 1.50
C ARG A 5 3.86 7.06 0.51
N ILE A 6 3.24 5.88 0.49
CA ILE A 6 2.00 5.62 -0.24
C ILE A 6 0.94 5.23 0.78
N GLU A 7 -0.13 6.02 0.84
CA GLU A 7 -1.32 5.74 1.66
C GLU A 7 -2.10 4.56 1.06
N LEU A 8 -2.64 3.72 1.93
CA LEU A 8 -3.38 2.52 1.56
C LEU A 8 -4.80 2.57 2.12
N ASP A 9 -5.74 2.11 1.31
CA ASP A 9 -7.17 2.12 1.61
C ASP A 9 -7.55 0.99 2.57
N ASN A 10 -6.90 -0.18 2.48
CA ASN A 10 -7.20 -1.36 3.30
C ASN A 10 -6.02 -2.35 3.40
N GLU A 11 -6.19 -3.39 4.22
CA GLU A 11 -5.19 -4.45 4.46
C GLU A 11 -4.86 -5.25 3.20
N ILE A 12 -5.86 -5.54 2.38
CA ILE A 12 -5.69 -6.36 1.17
C ILE A 12 -4.82 -5.60 0.16
N GLU A 13 -5.08 -4.31 -0.04
CA GLU A 13 -4.26 -3.46 -0.89
C GLU A 13 -2.81 -3.39 -0.38
N ALA A 14 -2.62 -3.32 0.94
CA ALA A 14 -1.31 -3.33 1.56
C ALA A 14 -0.53 -4.61 1.27
N GLU A 15 -1.18 -5.77 1.46
CA GLU A 15 -0.58 -7.08 1.24
C GLU A 15 -0.23 -7.29 -0.23
N ILE A 16 -1.13 -6.94 -1.15
CA ILE A 16 -0.88 -7.06 -2.60
C ILE A 16 0.28 -6.16 -3.01
N PHE A 17 0.27 -4.89 -2.58
CA PHE A 17 1.33 -3.97 -2.95
C PHE A 17 2.68 -4.36 -2.33
N ALA A 18 2.70 -4.83 -1.08
CA ALA A 18 3.90 -5.36 -0.44
C ALA A 18 4.48 -6.58 -1.20
N ALA A 19 3.63 -7.49 -1.66
CA ALA A 19 4.06 -8.63 -2.46
C ALA A 19 4.75 -8.19 -3.76
N PHE A 20 4.19 -7.22 -4.49
CA PHE A 20 4.83 -6.69 -5.70
C PHE A 20 6.18 -6.00 -5.42
N LEU A 21 6.29 -5.26 -4.31
CA LEU A 21 7.56 -4.65 -3.91
C LEU A 21 8.61 -5.72 -3.57
N GLU A 22 8.20 -6.82 -2.95
CA GLU A 22 9.07 -7.95 -2.63
C GLU A 22 9.56 -8.69 -3.88
N GLU A 23 8.67 -8.92 -4.86
CA GLU A 23 9.02 -9.51 -6.16
C GLU A 23 10.04 -8.67 -6.93
N GLU A 24 9.92 -7.35 -6.87
CA GLU A 24 10.84 -6.40 -7.50
C GLU A 24 12.10 -6.12 -6.65
N GLY A 25 12.21 -6.71 -5.46
CA GLY A 25 13.34 -6.56 -4.55
C GLY A 25 13.47 -5.16 -3.95
N ILE A 26 12.37 -4.41 -3.85
CA ILE A 26 12.33 -3.05 -3.31
C ILE A 26 12.19 -3.13 -1.79
N PRO A 27 13.09 -2.50 -1.01
CA PRO A 27 12.93 -2.41 0.44
C PRO A 27 11.71 -1.56 0.81
N TYR A 28 10.86 -2.08 1.71
CA TYR A 28 9.65 -1.41 2.16
C TYR A 28 9.42 -1.61 3.66
N ALA A 29 8.59 -0.75 4.26
CA ALA A 29 8.09 -0.91 5.62
C ALA A 29 6.60 -0.58 5.66
N VAL A 30 5.79 -1.52 6.15
CA VAL A 30 4.34 -1.35 6.28
C VAL A 30 4.03 -0.72 7.64
N ILE A 31 3.38 0.44 7.64
CA ILE A 31 2.94 1.16 8.84
C ILE A 31 1.42 1.15 8.87
N ASN A 32 0.84 0.30 9.70
CA ASN A 32 -0.60 0.29 9.93
C ASN A 32 -0.94 1.05 11.23
N HIS A 33 -2.06 1.78 11.21
CA HIS A 33 -2.59 2.45 12.41
C HIS A 33 -3.50 1.54 13.24
N HIS A 34 -3.68 0.29 12.80
CA HIS A 34 -4.70 -0.64 13.29
C HIS A 34 -4.15 -1.74 14.19
N SER A 35 -3.06 -1.47 14.92
CA SER A 35 -2.63 -2.33 16.02
C SER A 35 -3.71 -2.34 17.11
N LEU A 36 -4.39 -3.48 17.26
CA LEU A 36 -5.47 -3.85 18.19
C LEU A 36 -6.89 -3.86 17.59
N ALA A 37 -7.23 -5.05 17.08
CA ALA A 37 -8.49 -5.76 17.33
C ALA A 37 -9.68 -4.91 17.79
N TYR A 38 -10.57 -4.53 16.87
CA TYR A 38 -12.00 -4.47 17.18
C TYR A 38 -12.80 -4.80 15.92
N ASP A 39 -13.60 -5.86 16.06
CA ASP A 39 -14.59 -6.36 15.12
C ASP A 39 -15.36 -5.25 14.39
N GLY A 40 -15.17 -5.17 13.08
CA GLY A 40 -16.26 -5.08 12.11
C GLY A 40 -17.05 -3.76 11.94
N LEU A 41 -16.84 -2.69 12.71
CA LEU A 41 -17.78 -1.54 12.65
C LEU A 41 -17.21 -0.12 12.59
N PHE A 42 -15.89 0.08 12.52
CA PHE A 42 -15.31 1.44 12.54
C PHE A 42 -14.13 1.69 11.56
N GLN A 43 -14.11 1.03 10.40
CA GLN A 43 -13.06 1.22 9.38
C GLN A 43 -13.24 2.46 8.47
N MET A 44 -14.06 3.46 8.82
CA MET A 44 -14.42 4.53 7.85
C MET A 44 -13.71 5.89 8.02
N ILE A 45 -12.83 6.10 9.02
CA ILE A 45 -12.43 7.47 9.37
C ILE A 45 -10.90 7.75 9.32
N MET A 46 -10.02 6.75 9.37
CA MET A 46 -8.57 7.00 9.56
C MET A 46 -7.65 6.52 8.43
N GLY A 47 -8.18 5.87 7.38
CA GLY A 47 -7.33 5.11 6.44
C GLY A 47 -6.69 3.90 7.13
N TRP A 48 -6.23 2.90 6.36
CA TRP A 48 -5.66 1.69 6.96
C TRP A 48 -4.22 1.92 7.47
N GLY A 49 -3.44 2.66 6.68
CA GLY A 49 -2.04 2.91 6.94
C GLY A 49 -1.31 3.36 5.68
N HIS A 50 0.01 3.28 5.71
CA HIS A 50 0.88 3.63 4.59
C HIS A 50 2.08 2.70 4.49
N ILE A 51 2.64 2.56 3.29
CA ILE A 51 3.94 1.91 3.07
C ILE A 51 5.00 2.98 2.91
N GLU A 52 6.08 2.82 3.67
CA GLU A 52 7.29 3.60 3.58
C GLU A 52 8.31 2.89 2.66
N ILE A 53 8.83 3.63 1.70
CA ILE A 53 9.75 3.14 0.68
C ILE A 53 10.93 4.12 0.60
N PRO A 54 12.19 3.68 0.46
CA PRO A 54 13.28 4.61 0.21
C PRO A 54 13.02 5.42 -1.06
N GLU A 55 13.27 6.73 -1.00
CA GLU A 55 12.91 7.64 -2.10
C GLU A 55 13.61 7.29 -3.43
N GLU A 56 14.74 6.56 -3.39
CA GLU A 56 15.44 6.06 -4.56
C GLU A 56 14.59 5.08 -5.41
N TYR A 57 13.61 4.42 -4.81
CA TYR A 57 12.68 3.51 -5.49
C TYR A 57 11.31 4.14 -5.76
N LYS A 58 11.13 5.43 -5.46
CA LYS A 58 9.83 6.11 -5.58
C LYS A 58 9.20 5.93 -6.95
N GLU A 59 9.94 6.16 -8.03
CA GLU A 59 9.39 6.07 -9.39
C GLU A 59 8.89 4.66 -9.69
N LYS A 60 9.68 3.64 -9.33
CA LYS A 60 9.32 2.24 -9.55
C LYS A 60 8.12 1.81 -8.69
N ALA A 61 8.10 2.22 -7.43
CA ALA A 61 7.00 1.94 -6.52
C ALA A 61 5.68 2.57 -7.00
N VAL A 62 5.72 3.79 -7.52
CA VAL A 62 4.54 4.47 -8.08
C VAL A 62 4.05 3.76 -9.34
N GLU A 63 4.95 3.32 -10.22
CA GLU A 63 4.60 2.55 -11.43
C GLU A 63 3.85 1.26 -11.07
N ILE A 64 4.39 0.48 -10.11
CA ILE A 64 3.77 -0.76 -9.62
C ILE A 64 2.39 -0.48 -9.03
N PHE A 65 2.29 0.55 -8.18
CA PHE A 65 1.02 0.88 -7.52
C PHE A 65 -0.06 1.35 -8.51
N GLN A 66 0.33 2.12 -9.52
CA GLN A 66 -0.58 2.53 -10.59
C GLN A 66 -1.04 1.34 -11.42
N SER A 67 -0.12 0.45 -11.82
CA SER A 67 -0.48 -0.77 -12.56
C SER A 67 -1.49 -1.63 -11.80
N TYR A 68 -1.36 -1.71 -10.47
CA TYR A 68 -2.33 -2.38 -9.62
C TYR A 68 -3.70 -1.66 -9.61
N LYS A 69 -3.74 -0.34 -9.39
CA LYS A 69 -4.98 0.45 -9.40
C LYS A 69 -5.71 0.37 -10.74
N ASP A 70 -4.96 0.41 -11.85
CA ASP A 70 -5.50 0.31 -13.20
C ASP A 70 -6.15 -1.06 -13.42
N SER A 71 -5.50 -2.15 -12.98
CA SER A 71 -6.07 -3.51 -13.07
C SER A 71 -7.38 -3.70 -12.29
N LEU A 72 -7.58 -2.93 -11.22
CA LEU A 72 -8.82 -2.91 -10.43
C LEU A 72 -9.95 -2.12 -11.09
N SER A 73 -9.61 -1.19 -11.98
CA SER A 73 -10.59 -0.31 -12.65
C SER A 73 -11.20 -0.93 -13.91
N GLU A 74 -10.56 -1.95 -14.50
CA GLU A 74 -11.02 -2.63 -15.72
C GLU A 74 -12.15 -3.66 -15.48
N ASP A 75 -12.49 -3.98 -14.22
CA ASP A 75 -13.58 -4.92 -13.88
C ASP A 75 -14.98 -4.27 -13.75
N ILE A 76 -15.11 -2.97 -14.07
CA ILE A 76 -16.40 -2.26 -14.15
C ILE A 76 -16.72 -1.90 -15.62
N ASP A 77 -17.09 -2.88 -16.42
CA ASP A 77 -17.82 -2.69 -17.69
C ASP A 77 -18.86 -3.81 -17.90
#